data_AF-A0A6A6T518-F1
#
_entry.id   AF-A0A6A6T518-F1
#
_cell.length_a   1.000
_cell.length_b   1.000
_cell.length_c   1.000
_cell.angle_alpha   90.00
_cell.angle_beta   90.00
_cell.angle_gamma   90.00
#
_symmetry.space_group_name_H-M   'P 1'
#
loop_
_entity.id
_entity.type
_entity.pdbx_description
1 polymer ?
#
loop_
_entity_poly.entity_id
_entity_poly.type
_entity_poly.pdbx_seq_one_letter_code
_entity_poly.pdbx_strand_id
1 'polypeptide(L)'
;MHNPNGLRVVALLTPPLLLLLPLSILIAALERIAHALLTSHTARDFRSGASILTLAIANATASSGSSTIDVAVDVNQAPTLAILGICVLAFFVAVIGASGIWELRRVEGTARRQRVWAWAVVVASLVGVVASIGVLAWASAMQGEKGWQSSADVGRAGQGWTRETWVCQIAHWVPGQGWAGSACGLARATRWMLISLAVSCLLTILSTWVLVNERGGVKWLAGGRGRYGGFEDIYEMKPGYQQPQGPVVYQGYQGPQNTAPMAFR
;
A
#
# COMPACT_ATOMS: atom_id res chain seq x y z
N MET A 1 -24.82 -26.39 -0.52
CA MET A 1 -24.65 -25.50 -1.68
C MET A 1 -23.48 -24.57 -1.43
N HIS A 2 -22.30 -24.88 -1.99
CA HIS A 2 -21.14 -23.99 -1.90
C HIS A 2 -21.30 -22.88 -2.94
N ASN A 3 -21.23 -21.60 -2.53
CA ASN A 3 -21.22 -20.48 -3.47
C ASN A 3 -19.79 -20.29 -4.01
N PRO A 4 -19.48 -20.73 -5.25
CA PRO A 4 -18.12 -20.67 -5.79
C PRO A 4 -17.62 -19.22 -5.92
N ASN A 5 -18.54 -18.26 -6.10
CA ASN A 5 -18.22 -16.85 -6.26
C ASN A 5 -17.74 -16.23 -4.93
N GLY A 6 -18.30 -16.66 -3.80
CA GLY A 6 -17.90 -16.17 -2.48
C GLY A 6 -16.50 -16.64 -2.09
N LEU A 7 -16.18 -17.92 -2.36
CA LEU A 7 -14.86 -18.48 -2.08
C LEU A 7 -13.76 -17.77 -2.89
N ARG A 8 -14.04 -17.44 -4.16
CA ARG A 8 -13.09 -16.76 -5.04
C ARG A 8 -12.81 -15.32 -4.63
N VAL A 9 -13.84 -14.58 -4.20
CA VAL A 9 -13.67 -13.21 -3.63
C VAL A 9 -12.73 -13.27 -2.43
N VAL A 10 -12.95 -14.21 -1.52
CA VAL A 10 -12.11 -14.40 -0.34
C VAL A 10 -10.69 -14.78 -0.77
N ALA A 11 -10.52 -15.74 -1.67
CA ALA A 11 -9.19 -16.20 -2.11
C ALA A 11 -8.37 -15.10 -2.81
N LEU A 12 -9.00 -14.19 -3.57
CA LEU A 12 -8.30 -13.13 -4.31
C LEU A 12 -7.97 -11.90 -3.45
N LEU A 13 -8.85 -11.52 -2.52
CA LEU A 13 -8.69 -10.30 -1.72
C LEU A 13 -8.04 -10.53 -0.36
N THR A 14 -8.13 -11.73 0.21
CA THR A 14 -7.54 -12.00 1.54
C THR A 14 -6.01 -11.93 1.54
N PRO A 15 -5.27 -12.51 0.57
CA PRO A 15 -3.81 -12.43 0.58
C PRO A 15 -3.24 -11.00 0.58
N PRO A 16 -3.69 -10.07 -0.29
CA PRO A 16 -3.14 -8.72 -0.29
C PRO A 16 -3.53 -7.93 0.96
N LEU A 17 -4.70 -8.16 1.58
CA LEU A 17 -5.07 -7.52 2.84
C LEU A 17 -4.29 -8.06 4.04
N LEU A 18 -4.05 -9.38 4.06
CA LEU A 18 -3.20 -10.03 5.05
C LEU A 18 -1.74 -9.62 4.92
N LEU A 19 -1.29 -9.10 3.79
CA LEU A 19 0.03 -8.48 3.67
C LEU A 19 0.01 -7.02 4.14
N LEU A 20 -1.04 -6.27 3.80
CA LEU A 20 -1.17 -4.84 4.07
C LEU A 20 -1.12 -4.50 5.57
N LEU A 21 -1.85 -5.25 6.39
CA LEU A 21 -1.95 -5.01 7.84
C LEU A 21 -0.66 -5.33 8.62
N PRO A 22 -0.02 -6.51 8.50
CA PRO A 22 1.24 -6.75 9.19
C PRO A 22 2.36 -5.88 8.64
N LEU A 23 2.37 -5.53 7.35
CA LEU A 23 3.36 -4.59 6.82
C LEU A 23 3.23 -3.21 7.45
N SER A 24 2.02 -2.68 7.62
CA SER A 24 1.84 -1.37 8.27
C SER A 24 2.27 -1.38 9.74
N ILE A 25 1.97 -2.46 10.47
CA ILE A 25 2.42 -2.64 11.86
C ILE A 25 3.95 -2.77 11.92
N LEU A 26 4.55 -3.54 11.01
CA LEU A 26 5.99 -3.73 10.95
C LEU A 26 6.72 -2.42 10.66
N ILE A 27 6.26 -1.64 9.68
CA ILE A 27 6.84 -0.32 9.37
C ILE A 27 6.75 0.61 10.59
N ALA A 28 5.59 0.67 11.24
CA ALA A 28 5.41 1.50 12.44
C ALA A 28 6.32 1.04 13.59
N ALA A 29 6.47 -0.27 13.80
CA ALA A 29 7.35 -0.82 14.83
C ALA A 29 8.83 -0.51 14.54
N LEU A 30 9.28 -0.69 13.30
CA LEU A 30 10.65 -0.38 12.88
C LEU A 30 10.98 1.11 13.04
N GLU A 31 10.04 2.00 12.68
CA GLU A 31 10.19 3.45 12.92
C GLU A 31 10.32 3.79 14.40
N ARG A 32 9.54 3.12 15.27
CA ARG A 32 9.62 3.30 16.73
C ARG A 32 10.92 2.77 17.31
N ILE A 33 11.41 1.63 16.82
CA ILE A 33 12.71 1.07 17.24
C ILE A 33 13.85 1.98 16.79
N ALA A 34 13.84 2.46 15.54
CA ALA A 34 14.84 3.40 15.04
C ALA A 34 14.85 4.72 15.81
N HIS A 35 13.67 5.23 16.19
CA HIS A 35 13.56 6.40 17.08
C HIS A 35 14.17 6.11 18.45
N ALA A 36 13.77 5.00 19.08
CA ALA A 36 14.22 4.63 20.42
C ALA A 36 15.75 4.50 20.48
N LEU A 37 16.35 3.85 19.48
CA LEU A 37 17.81 3.70 19.36
C LEU A 37 18.52 5.04 19.23
N LEU A 38 18.00 5.97 18.44
CA LEU A 38 18.60 7.31 18.35
C LEU A 38 18.49 8.02 19.70
N THR A 39 17.30 8.01 20.30
CA THR A 39 17.05 8.73 21.56
C THR A 39 17.82 8.16 22.74
N SER A 40 18.13 6.86 22.76
CA SER A 40 18.94 6.26 23.82
C SER A 40 20.41 6.70 23.79
N HIS A 41 20.87 7.21 22.65
CA HIS A 41 22.24 7.72 22.49
C HIS A 41 22.31 9.25 22.47
N THR A 42 21.18 9.96 22.42
CA THR A 42 21.13 11.41 22.56
C THR A 42 20.85 11.82 24.00
N ALA A 43 21.66 12.71 24.56
CA ALA A 43 21.39 13.38 25.82
C ALA A 43 20.76 14.75 25.55
N ARG A 44 19.89 15.23 26.44
CA ARG A 44 19.36 16.60 26.34
C ARG A 44 20.27 17.53 27.14
N ASP A 45 20.81 18.55 26.47
CA ASP A 45 21.56 19.59 27.16
C ASP A 45 20.63 20.47 27.99
N PHE A 46 20.92 20.61 29.28
CA PHE A 46 20.14 21.44 30.19
C PHE A 46 20.27 22.94 29.88
N ARG A 47 21.35 23.36 29.21
CA ARG A 47 21.63 24.79 28.98
C ARG A 47 21.04 25.30 27.68
N SER A 48 21.22 24.56 26.58
CA SER A 48 20.67 24.91 25.27
C SER A 48 19.31 24.26 24.97
N GLY A 49 18.95 23.21 25.71
CA GLY A 49 17.76 22.39 25.44
C GLY A 49 17.90 21.46 24.23
N ALA A 50 19.04 21.50 23.53
CA ALA A 50 19.31 20.72 22.32
C ALA A 50 19.61 19.25 22.64
N SER A 51 19.30 18.37 21.69
CA SER A 51 19.69 16.96 21.75
C SER A 51 21.14 16.83 21.30
N ILE A 52 22.04 16.45 22.21
CA ILE A 52 23.47 16.25 21.94
C ILE A 52 23.73 14.75 21.80
N LEU A 53 24.49 14.39 20.77
CA LEU A 53 25.04 13.06 20.57
C LEU A 53 26.56 13.08 20.75
N THR A 54 27.05 12.30 21.70
CA THR A 54 28.50 12.20 21.97
C THR A 54 29.10 11.10 21.11
N LEU A 55 29.96 11.45 20.16
CA LEU A 55 30.59 10.51 19.22
C LEU A 55 32.08 10.36 19.55
N ALA A 56 32.53 9.13 19.74
CA ALA A 56 33.96 8.82 19.83
C ALA A 56 34.57 8.75 18.42
N ILE A 57 35.32 9.77 18.03
CA ILE A 57 35.94 9.87 16.70
C ILE A 57 37.45 9.62 16.87
N ALA A 58 38.01 8.75 16.02
CA ALA A 58 39.44 8.56 15.94
C ALA A 58 40.05 9.79 15.25
N ASN A 59 40.70 10.66 16.03
CA ASN A 59 41.27 11.88 15.49
C ASN A 59 42.59 11.55 14.77
N ALA A 60 42.74 11.97 13.52
CA ALA A 60 43.95 11.71 12.74
C ALA A 60 45.23 12.36 13.32
N THR A 61 45.06 13.32 14.25
CA THR A 61 46.14 14.07 14.91
C THR A 61 46.45 13.63 16.34
N ALA A 62 45.64 12.77 16.95
CA ALA A 62 45.86 12.30 18.32
C ALA A 62 46.53 10.92 18.29
N SER A 63 47.79 10.86 18.72
CA SER A 63 48.67 9.68 18.60
C SER A 63 48.27 8.46 19.45
N SER A 64 47.22 8.50 20.26
CA SER A 64 46.81 7.33 21.08
C SER A 64 45.43 7.44 21.77
N GLY A 65 44.53 8.35 21.35
CA GLY A 65 43.24 8.54 22.05
C GLY A 65 42.07 8.79 21.11
N SER A 66 40.96 8.08 21.33
CA SER A 66 39.66 8.46 20.78
C SER A 66 39.22 9.79 21.39
N SER A 67 39.01 10.82 20.56
CA SER A 67 38.45 12.09 21.03
C SER A 67 36.93 12.03 20.94
N THR A 68 36.24 12.36 22.02
CA THR A 68 34.78 12.52 22.03
C THR A 68 34.40 13.89 21.50
N ILE A 69 33.51 13.94 20.51
CA ILE A 69 32.94 15.18 19.96
C ILE A 69 31.45 15.17 20.24
N ASP A 70 30.96 16.28 20.76
CA ASP A 70 29.55 16.52 21.03
C ASP A 70 28.90 17.15 19.82
N VAL A 71 27.91 16.48 19.24
CA VAL A 71 27.20 16.93 18.04
C VAL A 71 25.77 17.26 18.41
N ALA A 72 25.34 18.50 18.14
CA ALA A 72 23.93 18.88 18.26
C ALA A 72 23.14 18.23 17.11
N VAL A 73 22.20 17.35 17.44
CA VAL A 73 21.36 16.63 16.50
C VAL A 73 20.00 17.31 16.43
N ASP A 74 19.72 17.94 15.30
CA ASP A 74 18.36 18.39 14.95
C ASP A 74 17.78 17.42 13.91
N VAL A 75 16.67 16.78 14.28
CA VAL A 75 16.04 15.74 13.45
C VAL A 75 14.79 16.31 12.81
N ASN A 76 14.79 16.41 11.49
CA ASN A 76 13.58 16.71 10.76
C ASN A 76 12.60 15.52 10.86
N GLN A 77 11.50 15.71 11.59
CA GLN A 77 10.50 14.67 11.85
C GLN A 77 9.49 14.49 10.71
N ALA A 78 9.48 15.37 9.71
CA ALA A 78 8.45 15.36 8.66
C ALA A 78 8.40 14.03 7.87
N PRO A 79 9.53 13.41 7.45
CA PRO A 79 9.51 12.10 6.80
C PRO A 79 8.95 10.99 7.68
N THR A 80 9.32 10.96 8.95
CA THR A 80 8.82 9.98 9.91
C THR A 80 7.32 10.10 10.11
N LEU A 81 6.80 11.33 10.24
CA LEU A 81 5.36 11.57 10.36
C LEU A 81 4.61 11.17 9.09
N ALA A 82 5.16 11.43 7.91
CA ALA A 82 4.58 11.02 6.64
C ALA A 82 4.48 9.48 6.52
N ILE A 83 5.55 8.76 6.88
CA ILE A 83 5.58 7.28 6.88
C ILE A 83 4.54 6.72 7.86
N LEU A 84 4.46 7.26 9.07
CA LEU A 84 3.44 6.87 10.05
C LEU A 84 2.02 7.17 9.56
N GLY A 85 1.82 8.32 8.89
CA GLY A 85 0.57 8.67 8.25
C GLY A 85 0.15 7.65 7.19
N ILE A 86 1.09 7.15 6.38
CA ILE A 86 0.82 6.06 5.43
C ILE A 86 0.44 4.78 6.14
N CYS A 87 1.09 4.43 7.26
CA CYS A 87 0.74 3.23 8.02
C CYS A 87 -0.72 3.28 8.53
N VAL A 88 -1.15 4.45 9.00
CA VAL A 88 -2.54 4.69 9.42
C VAL A 88 -3.49 4.61 8.22
N LEU A 89 -3.14 5.24 7.10
CA LEU A 89 -3.92 5.16 5.86
C LEU A 89 -4.07 3.72 5.38
N ALA A 90 -2.98 2.96 5.37
CA ALA A 90 -2.93 1.55 5.01
C ALA A 90 -3.85 0.70 5.91
N PHE A 91 -3.89 1.00 7.22
CA PHE A 91 -4.84 0.37 8.13
C PHE A 91 -6.29 0.64 7.73
N PHE A 92 -6.66 1.88 7.40
CA PHE A 92 -8.01 2.19 6.91
C PHE A 92 -8.33 1.49 5.58
N VAL A 93 -7.38 1.44 4.64
CA VAL A 93 -7.52 0.69 3.39
C VAL A 93 -7.78 -0.79 3.69
N ALA A 94 -7.08 -1.37 4.66
CA ALA A 94 -7.29 -2.77 5.07
C ALA A 94 -8.70 -3.01 5.64
N VAL A 95 -9.20 -2.09 6.48
CA VAL A 95 -10.57 -2.16 7.04
C VAL A 95 -11.64 -2.02 5.95
N ILE A 96 -11.46 -1.07 5.02
CA ILE A 96 -12.36 -0.90 3.87
C ILE A 96 -12.31 -2.14 2.96
N GLY A 97 -11.12 -2.72 2.74
CA GLY A 97 -10.95 -3.95 2.00
C GLY A 97 -11.67 -5.14 2.64
N ALA A 98 -11.52 -5.32 3.96
CA ALA A 98 -12.15 -6.41 4.71
C ALA A 98 -13.69 -6.29 4.71
N SER A 99 -14.21 -5.08 4.91
CA SER A 99 -15.65 -4.80 4.79
C SER A 99 -16.16 -4.98 3.35
N GLY A 100 -15.35 -4.60 2.36
CA GLY A 100 -15.59 -4.89 0.95
C GLY A 100 -15.71 -6.39 0.65
N ILE A 101 -14.80 -7.24 1.17
CA ILE A 101 -14.91 -8.71 1.05
C ILE A 101 -16.22 -9.20 1.66
N TRP A 102 -16.53 -8.73 2.88
CA TRP A 102 -17.72 -9.15 3.61
C TRP A 102 -19.03 -8.86 2.87
N GLU A 103 -19.10 -7.73 2.17
CA GLU A 103 -20.28 -7.36 1.38
C GLU A 103 -20.29 -8.00 -0.01
N LEU A 104 -19.14 -8.09 -0.69
CA LEU A 104 -19.05 -8.64 -2.05
C LEU A 104 -19.30 -10.16 -2.10
N ARG A 105 -19.11 -10.88 -0.99
CA ARG A 105 -19.42 -12.31 -0.88
C ARG A 105 -20.91 -12.60 -0.68
N ARG A 106 -21.71 -11.61 -0.27
CA ARG A 106 -23.16 -11.81 -0.05
C ARG A 106 -23.87 -11.95 -1.40
N VAL A 107 -24.68 -13.00 -1.52
CA VAL A 107 -25.49 -13.29 -2.73
C VAL A 107 -26.69 -12.34 -2.82
N GLU A 108 -27.26 -11.93 -1.69
CA GLU A 108 -28.55 -11.23 -1.60
C GLU A 108 -28.41 -9.69 -1.52
N GLY A 109 -27.40 -9.11 -2.17
CA GLY A 109 -27.12 -7.66 -2.10
C GLY A 109 -27.73 -6.87 -3.27
N THR A 110 -28.21 -5.64 -2.99
CA THR A 110 -28.57 -4.70 -4.07
C THR A 110 -27.33 -4.36 -4.90
N ALA A 111 -27.46 -4.40 -6.23
CA ALA A 111 -26.34 -4.15 -7.15
C ALA A 111 -25.68 -2.78 -6.89
N ARG A 112 -26.46 -1.77 -6.49
CA ARG A 112 -25.96 -0.44 -6.12
C ARG A 112 -24.98 -0.50 -4.94
N ARG A 113 -25.28 -1.26 -3.89
CA ARG A 113 -24.42 -1.37 -2.70
C ARG A 113 -23.11 -2.07 -3.04
N GLN A 114 -23.15 -3.15 -3.82
CA GLN A 114 -21.93 -3.85 -4.26
C GLN A 114 -21.01 -2.95 -5.11
N ARG A 115 -21.58 -2.10 -5.96
CA ARG A 115 -20.81 -1.12 -6.77
C ARG A 115 -20.13 -0.07 -5.89
N VAL A 116 -20.86 0.47 -4.91
CA VAL A 116 -20.30 1.46 -3.97
C VAL A 116 -19.12 0.88 -3.22
N TRP A 117 -19.23 -0.37 -2.74
CA TRP A 117 -18.12 -1.05 -2.07
C TRP A 117 -16.95 -1.35 -3.00
N ALA A 118 -17.22 -1.79 -4.23
CA ALA A 118 -16.14 -2.00 -5.20
C ALA A 118 -15.37 -0.70 -5.49
N TRP A 119 -16.09 0.41 -5.70
CA TRP A 119 -15.47 1.73 -5.86
C TRP A 119 -14.71 2.18 -4.61
N ALA A 120 -15.27 2.00 -3.42
CA ALA A 120 -14.62 2.36 -2.18
C ALA A 120 -13.27 1.64 -2.01
N VAL A 121 -13.22 0.33 -2.29
CA VAL A 121 -11.97 -0.44 -2.23
C VAL A 121 -10.99 0.04 -3.29
N VAL A 122 -11.41 0.21 -4.55
CA VAL A 122 -10.53 0.66 -5.64
C VAL A 122 -9.95 2.05 -5.35
N VAL A 123 -10.78 3.00 -4.94
CA VAL A 123 -10.33 4.38 -4.64
C VAL A 123 -9.41 4.39 -3.42
N ALA A 124 -9.78 3.69 -2.34
CA ALA A 124 -8.95 3.64 -1.13
C ALA A 124 -7.56 3.05 -1.43
N SER A 125 -7.51 1.95 -2.18
CA SER A 125 -6.25 1.34 -2.58
C SER A 125 -5.45 2.22 -3.54
N LEU A 126 -6.11 2.92 -4.47
CA LEU A 126 -5.44 3.87 -5.38
C LEU A 126 -4.79 5.01 -4.61
N VAL A 127 -5.49 5.59 -3.64
CA VAL A 127 -4.94 6.61 -2.74
C VAL A 127 -3.73 6.05 -1.98
N GLY A 128 -3.82 4.80 -1.50
CA GLY A 128 -2.71 4.10 -0.85
C GLY A 128 -1.47 3.97 -1.73
N VAL A 129 -1.64 3.61 -3.01
CA VAL A 129 -0.54 3.53 -3.99
C VAL A 129 0.11 4.90 -4.21
N VAL A 130 -0.70 5.91 -4.54
CA VAL A 130 -0.21 7.26 -4.85
C VAL A 130 0.50 7.87 -3.64
N ALA A 131 -0.08 7.74 -2.43
CA ALA A 131 0.53 8.24 -1.21
C ALA A 131 1.87 7.54 -0.91
N SER A 132 1.93 6.21 -1.06
CA SER A 132 3.16 5.44 -0.79
C SER A 132 4.29 5.82 -1.75
N ILE A 133 4.00 5.91 -3.04
CA ILE A 133 5.00 6.33 -4.06
C ILE A 133 5.39 7.79 -3.86
N GLY A 134 4.43 8.67 -3.56
CA GLY A 134 4.68 10.09 -3.33
C GLY A 134 5.60 10.34 -2.15
N VAL A 135 5.32 9.71 -1.00
CA VAL A 135 6.18 9.85 0.19
C VAL A 135 7.52 9.18 -0.02
N LEU A 136 7.59 8.05 -0.72
CA LEU A 136 8.86 7.42 -1.06
C LEU A 136 9.74 8.36 -1.90
N ALA A 137 9.18 8.93 -2.97
CA ALA A 137 9.89 9.83 -3.87
C ALA A 137 10.32 11.11 -3.14
N TRP A 138 9.43 11.69 -2.33
CA TRP A 138 9.72 12.89 -1.55
C TRP A 138 10.78 12.64 -0.46
N ALA A 139 10.65 11.55 0.32
CA ALA A 139 11.64 11.17 1.33
C ALA A 139 13.01 10.87 0.70
N SER A 140 13.03 10.23 -0.47
CA SER A 140 14.27 9.98 -1.23
C SER A 140 14.90 11.28 -1.74
N ALA A 141 14.10 12.26 -2.17
CA ALA A 141 14.60 13.57 -2.59
C ALA A 141 15.22 14.34 -1.42
N MET A 142 14.61 14.30 -0.24
CA MET A 142 15.13 14.93 0.98
C MET A 142 16.44 14.31 1.48
N GLN A 143 16.77 13.09 1.06
CA GLN A 143 18.03 12.43 1.39
C GLN A 143 19.18 12.81 0.45
N GLY A 144 18.89 13.46 -0.68
CA GLY A 144 19.89 13.90 -1.65
C GLY A 144 20.70 15.14 -1.23
N GLU A 145 20.38 15.76 -0.09
CA GLU A 145 21.16 16.87 0.43
C GLU A 145 22.57 16.42 0.87
N LYS A 146 23.56 17.26 0.56
CA LYS A 146 24.99 16.94 0.74
C LYS A 146 25.27 16.59 2.22
N GLY A 147 25.58 15.33 2.47
CA GLY A 147 26.06 14.88 3.78
C GLY A 147 27.45 15.42 4.12
N TRP A 148 27.98 15.04 5.28
CA TRP A 148 29.36 15.35 5.69
C TRP A 148 30.31 14.93 4.57
N GLN A 149 31.13 15.89 4.12
CA GLN A 149 32.15 15.65 3.10
C GLN A 149 33.49 15.27 3.73
N SER A 150 33.70 15.69 4.98
CA SER A 150 34.90 15.39 5.76
C SER A 150 34.56 15.11 7.23
N SER A 151 35.45 14.41 7.94
CA SER A 151 35.36 14.23 9.39
C SER A 151 35.41 15.54 10.18
N ALA A 152 35.91 16.63 9.58
CA ALA A 152 35.91 17.97 10.14
C ALA A 152 34.55 18.70 10.02
N ASP A 153 33.64 18.20 9.19
CA ASP A 153 32.27 18.74 9.06
C ASP A 153 31.31 18.15 10.11
N VAL A 154 31.75 17.11 10.83
CA VAL A 154 31.00 16.47 11.91
C VAL A 154 30.81 17.47 13.05
N GLY A 155 29.57 17.82 13.37
CA GLY A 155 29.25 18.76 14.44
C GLY A 155 28.99 20.21 14.01
N ARG A 156 28.99 20.53 12.71
CA ARG A 156 28.50 21.85 12.27
C ARG A 156 27.03 22.01 12.64
N ALA A 157 26.73 23.03 13.44
CA ALA A 157 25.38 23.37 13.85
C ALA A 157 24.49 23.76 12.66
N GLY A 158 23.18 23.51 12.79
CA GLY A 158 22.17 23.93 11.79
C GLY A 158 21.85 22.89 10.71
N GLN A 159 22.30 21.64 10.85
CA GLN A 159 21.99 20.57 9.90
C GLN A 159 20.65 19.90 10.25
N GLY A 160 19.57 20.32 9.59
CA GLY A 160 18.21 19.79 9.78
C GLY A 160 17.93 18.50 9.01
N TRP A 161 18.80 17.49 9.15
CA TRP A 161 18.70 16.28 8.35
C TRP A 161 17.61 15.31 8.81
N THR A 162 17.21 14.43 7.89
CA THR A 162 16.34 13.31 8.22
C THR A 162 17.03 12.34 9.18
N ARG A 163 16.25 11.60 9.97
CA ARG A 163 16.80 10.60 10.89
C ARG A 163 17.68 9.57 10.17
N GLU A 164 17.24 9.08 9.01
CA GLU A 164 18.00 8.13 8.20
C GLU A 164 19.36 8.70 7.81
N THR A 165 19.38 9.94 7.31
CA THR A 165 20.62 10.63 6.92
C THR A 165 21.58 10.72 8.10
N TRP A 166 21.10 11.12 9.28
CA TRP A 166 21.90 11.20 10.50
C TRP A 166 22.55 9.86 10.85
N VAL A 167 21.75 8.80 11.04
CA VAL A 167 22.27 7.49 11.47
C VAL A 167 23.17 6.85 10.42
N CYS A 168 22.88 7.03 9.13
CA CYS A 168 23.70 6.49 8.06
C CYS A 168 25.04 7.22 7.91
N GLN A 169 25.08 8.53 8.14
CA GLN A 169 26.35 9.26 8.16
C GLN A 169 27.20 8.91 9.38
N ILE A 170 26.58 8.77 10.56
CA ILE A 170 27.30 8.30 11.75
C ILE A 170 27.88 6.91 11.51
N ALA A 171 27.10 5.99 10.92
CA ALA A 171 27.58 4.65 10.59
C ALA A 171 28.75 4.65 9.60
N HIS A 172 28.76 5.59 8.65
CA HIS A 172 29.82 5.70 7.64
C HIS A 172 31.11 6.31 8.19
N TRP A 173 30.99 7.42 8.93
CA TRP A 173 32.13 8.19 9.42
C TRP A 173 32.64 7.75 10.79
N VAL A 174 31.80 7.06 11.56
CA VAL A 174 32.10 6.57 12.92
C VAL A 174 31.72 5.08 13.04
N PRO A 175 32.42 4.18 12.32
CA PRO A 175 32.06 2.76 12.26
C PRO A 175 32.16 2.05 13.63
N GLY A 176 32.82 2.65 14.63
CA GLY A 176 32.87 2.14 16.01
C GLY A 176 31.52 2.16 16.74
N GLN A 177 30.52 2.86 16.22
CA GLN A 177 29.18 2.96 16.80
C GLN A 177 28.25 1.91 16.18
N GLY A 178 28.33 0.65 16.65
CA GLY A 178 27.56 -0.48 16.08
C GLY A 178 26.04 -0.27 16.01
N TRP A 179 25.48 0.56 16.89
CA TRP A 179 24.05 0.93 16.89
C TRP A 179 23.66 1.80 15.68
N ALA A 180 24.58 2.61 15.15
CA ALA A 180 24.29 3.49 14.02
C ALA A 180 24.10 2.68 12.73
N GLY A 181 24.88 1.60 12.57
CA GLY A 181 24.74 0.67 11.45
C GLY A 181 23.37 -0.02 11.45
N SER A 182 22.92 -0.54 12.61
CA SER A 182 21.60 -1.16 12.72
C SER A 182 20.47 -0.15 12.52
N ALA A 183 20.58 1.05 13.11
CA ALA A 183 19.60 2.12 12.93
C ALA A 183 19.50 2.58 11.46
N CYS A 184 20.63 2.70 10.74
CA CYS A 184 20.65 3.02 9.31
C CYS A 184 20.00 1.92 8.47
N GLY A 185 20.30 0.65 8.77
CA GLY A 185 19.65 -0.49 8.11
C GLY A 185 18.14 -0.50 8.31
N LEU A 186 17.68 -0.26 9.55
CA LEU A 186 16.26 -0.17 9.89
C LEU A 186 15.56 0.98 9.15
N ALA A 187 16.16 2.17 9.15
CA ALA A 187 15.59 3.34 8.47
C ALA A 187 15.51 3.15 6.94
N ARG A 188 16.54 2.57 6.31
CA ARG A 188 16.46 2.18 4.89
C ARG A 188 15.37 1.14 4.66
N ALA A 189 15.25 0.15 5.55
CA ALA A 189 14.25 -0.90 5.42
C ALA A 189 12.83 -0.34 5.48
N THR A 190 12.52 0.61 6.38
CA THR A 190 11.17 1.23 6.44
C THR A 190 10.82 1.93 5.14
N ARG A 191 11.78 2.62 4.53
CA ARG A 191 11.62 3.26 3.22
C ARG A 191 11.33 2.24 2.11
N TRP A 192 12.10 1.15 2.02
CA TRP A 192 11.87 0.11 1.00
C TRP A 192 10.56 -0.67 1.23
N MET A 193 10.10 -0.82 2.48
CA MET A 193 8.81 -1.44 2.79
C MET A 193 7.61 -0.65 2.25
N LEU A 194 7.74 0.67 2.01
CA LEU A 194 6.69 1.44 1.32
C LEU A 194 6.40 0.90 -0.09
N ILE A 195 7.40 0.35 -0.77
CA ILE A 195 7.21 -0.28 -2.08
C ILE A 195 6.38 -1.56 -1.93
N SER A 196 6.70 -2.41 -0.96
CA SER A 196 5.91 -3.61 -0.66
C SER A 196 4.46 -3.27 -0.30
N LEU A 197 4.25 -2.15 0.40
CA LEU A 197 2.92 -1.65 0.74
C LEU A 197 2.17 -1.16 -0.51
N ALA A 198 2.83 -0.41 -1.39
CA ALA A 198 2.27 0.04 -2.67
C ALA A 198 1.90 -1.16 -3.58
N VAL A 199 2.77 -2.17 -3.67
CA VAL A 199 2.51 -3.40 -4.43
C VAL A 199 1.30 -4.15 -3.85
N SER A 200 1.19 -4.22 -2.52
CA SER A 200 0.02 -4.84 -1.87
C SER A 200 -1.28 -4.11 -2.22
N CYS A 201 -1.26 -2.78 -2.19
CA CYS A 201 -2.40 -1.96 -2.66
C CYS A 201 -2.70 -2.20 -4.15
N LEU A 202 -1.70 -2.27 -5.03
CA LEU A 202 -1.90 -2.59 -6.45
C LEU A 202 -2.54 -3.98 -6.64
N LEU A 203 -2.10 -4.99 -5.87
CA LEU A 203 -2.70 -6.31 -5.90
C LEU A 203 -4.18 -6.28 -5.47
N THR A 204 -4.56 -5.47 -4.47
CA THR A 204 -5.98 -5.30 -4.15
C THR A 204 -6.79 -4.69 -5.30
N ILE A 205 -6.21 -3.75 -6.06
CA ILE A 205 -6.86 -3.15 -7.23
C ILE A 205 -7.01 -4.21 -8.33
N LEU A 206 -5.98 -5.01 -8.60
CA LEU A 206 -6.05 -6.08 -9.59
C LEU A 206 -7.08 -7.15 -9.20
N SER A 207 -7.10 -7.58 -7.93
CA SER A 207 -8.08 -8.54 -7.44
C SER A 207 -9.51 -8.02 -7.55
N THR A 208 -9.76 -6.76 -7.18
CA THR A 208 -11.08 -6.14 -7.37
C THR A 208 -11.46 -5.99 -8.84
N TRP A 209 -10.49 -5.66 -9.70
CA TRP A 209 -10.70 -5.57 -11.15
C TRP A 209 -11.13 -6.89 -11.77
N VAL A 210 -10.48 -8.00 -11.39
CA VAL A 210 -10.87 -9.35 -11.83
C VAL A 210 -12.32 -9.63 -11.43
N LEU A 211 -12.69 -9.36 -10.18
CA LEU A 211 -14.06 -9.57 -9.67
C LEU A 211 -15.09 -8.71 -10.41
N VAL A 212 -14.73 -7.48 -10.76
CA VAL A 212 -15.56 -6.56 -11.52
C VAL A 212 -15.76 -7.06 -12.96
N ASN A 213 -14.70 -7.53 -13.62
CA ASN A 213 -14.79 -8.03 -14.99
C ASN A 213 -15.75 -9.22 -15.12
N GLU A 214 -15.79 -10.08 -14.12
CA GLU A 214 -16.74 -11.20 -14.10
C GLU A 214 -18.20 -10.75 -13.98
N ARG A 215 -18.44 -9.59 -13.35
CA ARG A 215 -19.78 -9.00 -13.17
C ARG A 215 -20.23 -8.14 -14.36
N GLY A 216 -19.40 -7.97 -15.38
CA GLY A 216 -19.68 -7.15 -16.56
C GLY A 216 -18.72 -5.97 -16.76
N GLY A 217 -17.61 -5.94 -16.01
CA GLY A 217 -16.53 -4.97 -16.19
C GLY A 217 -16.87 -3.55 -15.77
N VAL A 218 -16.19 -2.58 -16.39
CA VAL A 218 -16.37 -1.15 -16.09
C VAL A 218 -17.80 -0.67 -16.31
N LYS A 219 -18.50 -1.24 -17.32
CA LYS A 219 -19.90 -0.91 -17.59
C LYS A 219 -20.78 -1.21 -16.37
N TRP A 220 -20.55 -2.33 -15.68
CA TRP A 220 -21.26 -2.65 -14.44
C TRP A 220 -20.92 -1.69 -13.30
N LEU A 221 -19.65 -1.33 -13.13
CA LEU A 221 -19.23 -0.34 -12.12
C LEU A 221 -19.86 1.05 -12.35
N ALA A 222 -20.00 1.46 -13.60
CA ALA A 222 -20.53 2.77 -13.99
C ALA A 222 -22.08 2.84 -13.98
N GLY A 223 -22.76 1.78 -13.57
CA GLY A 223 -24.22 1.78 -13.45
C GLY A 223 -24.95 0.88 -14.45
N GLY A 224 -24.27 0.40 -15.50
CA GLY A 224 -24.85 -0.45 -16.53
C GLY A 224 -25.34 -1.80 -16.02
N ARG A 225 -26.26 -2.42 -16.76
CA ARG A 225 -26.74 -3.79 -16.44
C ARG A 225 -25.54 -4.74 -16.43
N GLY A 226 -25.45 -5.58 -15.40
CA GLY A 226 -24.37 -6.56 -15.28
C GLY A 226 -24.42 -7.59 -16.41
N ARG A 227 -23.38 -8.44 -16.52
CA ARG A 227 -23.29 -9.46 -17.57
C ARG A 227 -24.55 -10.32 -17.71
N TYR A 228 -25.30 -10.50 -16.63
CA TYR A 228 -26.54 -11.27 -16.59
C TYR A 228 -27.83 -10.44 -16.51
N GLY A 229 -27.75 -9.11 -16.36
CA GLY A 229 -28.93 -8.24 -16.22
C GLY A 229 -29.75 -8.07 -17.51
N GLY A 230 -29.27 -8.60 -18.64
CA GLY A 230 -30.07 -8.74 -19.87
C GLY A 230 -30.99 -9.95 -19.86
N PHE A 231 -30.75 -10.93 -18.98
CA PHE A 231 -31.53 -12.16 -18.88
C PHE A 231 -32.57 -12.13 -17.76
N GLU A 232 -32.50 -11.16 -16.84
CA GLU A 232 -33.52 -10.96 -15.79
C GLU A 232 -34.91 -10.70 -16.41
N ASP A 233 -34.99 -9.96 -17.53
CA ASP A 233 -36.24 -9.76 -18.30
C ASP A 233 -36.78 -11.07 -18.94
N ILE A 234 -35.96 -12.10 -19.12
CA ILE A 234 -36.35 -13.37 -19.77
C ILE A 234 -36.88 -14.39 -18.77
N TYR A 235 -36.44 -14.31 -17.50
CA TYR A 235 -36.82 -15.25 -16.45
C TYR A 235 -37.72 -14.64 -15.37
N GLU A 236 -37.87 -13.32 -15.31
CA GLU A 236 -39.00 -12.68 -14.62
C GLU A 236 -40.28 -12.90 -15.45
N MET A 237 -40.77 -14.15 -15.45
CA MET A 237 -42.16 -14.44 -15.77
C MET A 237 -43.02 -13.66 -14.78
N LYS A 238 -43.47 -12.47 -15.17
CA LYS A 238 -44.46 -11.70 -14.42
C LYS A 238 -45.66 -12.61 -14.14
N PRO A 239 -46.04 -12.89 -12.86
CA PRO A 239 -47.23 -13.66 -12.53
C PRO A 239 -48.52 -12.86 -12.76
N GLY A 240 -48.68 -12.30 -13.96
CA GLY A 240 -49.81 -11.42 -14.28
C GLY A 240 -49.99 -11.02 -15.75
N TYR A 241 -49.10 -11.40 -16.68
CA TYR A 241 -49.45 -11.25 -18.09
C TYR A 241 -50.32 -12.44 -18.50
N GLN A 242 -51.64 -12.23 -18.40
CA GLN A 242 -52.61 -12.96 -19.22
C GLN A 242 -52.11 -12.88 -20.67
N GLN A 243 -51.69 -14.03 -21.21
CA GLN A 243 -51.52 -14.16 -22.64
C GLN A 243 -52.88 -13.83 -23.29
N PRO A 244 -52.95 -12.91 -24.26
CA PRO A 244 -54.06 -12.90 -25.19
C PRO A 244 -54.02 -14.26 -25.89
N GLN A 245 -55.09 -15.04 -25.76
CA GLN A 245 -55.31 -16.26 -26.52
C GLN A 245 -55.38 -15.90 -28.02
N GLY A 246 -54.23 -15.72 -28.64
CA GLY A 246 -54.07 -15.67 -30.10
C GLY A 246 -53.61 -17.04 -30.58
N PRO A 247 -54.12 -17.55 -31.72
CA PRO A 247 -53.70 -18.83 -32.26
C PRO A 247 -52.20 -18.79 -32.54
N VAL A 248 -51.50 -19.77 -31.97
CA VAL A 248 -50.07 -19.99 -32.04
C VAL A 248 -49.67 -20.25 -33.50
N VAL A 249 -49.13 -19.25 -34.18
CA VAL A 249 -48.37 -19.48 -35.42
C VAL A 249 -46.98 -19.93 -34.97
N TYR A 250 -46.74 -21.23 -35.06
CA TYR A 250 -45.41 -21.83 -34.94
C TYR A 250 -44.52 -21.29 -36.06
N GLN A 251 -43.81 -20.19 -35.81
CA GLN A 251 -42.73 -19.76 -36.67
C GLN A 251 -41.48 -20.53 -36.27
N GLY A 252 -41.31 -21.71 -36.88
CA GLY A 252 -40.17 -22.57 -36.67
C GLY A 252 -38.86 -21.80 -36.92
N TYR A 253 -38.02 -21.78 -35.90
CA TYR A 253 -36.64 -21.33 -36.00
C TYR A 253 -35.90 -22.28 -36.95
N GLN A 254 -35.78 -21.90 -38.23
CA GLN A 254 -34.90 -22.59 -39.18
C GLN A 254 -33.46 -22.32 -38.75
N GLY A 255 -32.84 -23.31 -38.11
CA GLY A 255 -31.40 -23.33 -37.91
C GLY A 255 -30.66 -23.29 -39.26
N PRO A 256 -29.43 -22.75 -39.31
CA PRO A 256 -28.65 -22.69 -40.53
C PRO A 256 -28.35 -24.11 -41.03
N GLN A 257 -28.85 -24.44 -42.21
CA GLN A 257 -28.47 -25.65 -42.94
C GLN A 257 -26.99 -25.54 -43.32
N ASN A 258 -26.15 -26.33 -42.64
CA ASN A 258 -24.81 -26.64 -43.11
C ASN A 258 -24.94 -27.49 -44.38
N THR A 259 -24.91 -26.85 -45.55
CA THR A 259 -24.68 -27.53 -46.83
C THR A 259 -23.19 -27.85 -46.94
N ALA A 260 -22.84 -29.11 -46.71
CA ALA A 260 -21.57 -29.67 -47.14
C ALA A 260 -21.64 -30.00 -48.64
N PRO A 261 -20.70 -29.53 -49.49
CA PRO A 261 -20.56 -30.07 -50.83
C PRO A 261 -19.69 -31.33 -50.80
N MET A 262 -20.29 -32.49 -51.10
CA MET A 262 -19.54 -33.65 -51.60
C MET A 262 -19.34 -33.51 -53.10
N ALA A 263 -18.09 -33.69 -53.51
CA ALA A 263 -17.56 -33.58 -54.87
C ALA A 263 -18.00 -34.73 -55.78
N PHE A 264 -18.04 -34.48 -57.11
CA PHE A 264 -17.68 -35.45 -58.15
C PHE A 264 -17.48 -34.74 -59.51
N ARG A 265 -16.21 -34.54 -59.91
CA ARG A 265 -15.64 -34.98 -61.19
C ARG A 265 -14.15 -34.77 -61.22
#